data_AF-A0A957BNR7-F1
#
_entry.id   AF-A0A957BNR7-F1
#
_cell.length_a   1.000
_cell.length_b   1.000
_cell.length_c   1.000
_cell.angle_alpha   90.00
_cell.angle_beta   90.00
_cell.angle_gamma   90.00
#
_symmetry.space_group_name_H-M   'P 1'
#
loop_
_entity.id
_entity.type
_entity.pdbx_description
1 polymer ?
#
loop_
_entity_poly.entity_id
_entity_poly.type
_entity_poly.pdbx_seq_one_letter_code
_entity_poly.pdbx_strand_id
1 'polypeptide(L)'
;MPKSFQLPLEFGKPDQIRFPDCCVCCGAPRQANSTLTVNRLIMRKQRQEAVTHQYAVPHYEQCHRGTKAVFMATFLPFLAGFLLAGGLTFIVVTLYAHDLGLDSNSIRGINNSSIAGGADGLIVGFVSAFLFEGLARLILRPLFGPALWQAPMLLNQFFQDADYVAGLLGRLDPKATHLLLTFKNDDIAEAFQKLNPAARPD
;
A
#
# COMPACT_ATOMS: atom_id res chain seq x y z
N MET A 1 -21.28 1.86 -9.15
CA MET A 1 -20.33 0.73 -8.92
C MET A 1 -18.94 1.26 -9.27
N PRO A 2 -17.84 0.85 -8.63
CA PRO A 2 -16.53 1.36 -9.02
C PRO A 2 -16.23 1.08 -10.49
N LYS A 3 -15.76 2.08 -11.24
CA LYS A 3 -15.39 1.97 -12.65
C LYS A 3 -13.86 1.90 -12.77
N SER A 4 -13.38 0.94 -13.53
CA SER A 4 -11.95 0.71 -13.74
C SER A 4 -11.54 1.03 -15.16
N PHE A 5 -10.36 1.62 -15.32
CA PHE A 5 -9.78 1.89 -16.63
C PHE A 5 -8.34 1.40 -16.70
N GLN A 6 -7.99 0.77 -17.82
CA GLN A 6 -6.62 0.42 -18.18
C GLN A 6 -6.02 1.50 -19.07
N LEU A 7 -4.87 2.03 -18.67
CA LEU A 7 -4.06 2.96 -19.46
C LEU A 7 -2.75 2.28 -19.86
N PRO A 8 -2.43 2.20 -21.16
CA PRO A 8 -1.12 1.71 -21.61
C PRO A 8 0.02 2.62 -21.09
N LEU A 9 1.04 2.02 -20.48
CA LEU A 9 2.17 2.75 -19.88
C LEU A 9 3.13 3.35 -20.90
N GLU A 10 3.03 2.99 -22.19
CA GLU A 10 3.66 3.76 -23.28
C GLU A 10 3.13 5.20 -23.33
N PHE A 11 1.87 5.41 -22.90
CA PHE A 11 1.24 6.70 -22.65
C PHE A 11 1.39 7.16 -21.19
N GLY A 12 2.14 6.40 -20.39
CA GLY A 12 2.33 6.53 -18.95
C GLY A 12 3.56 7.34 -18.55
N LYS A 13 3.99 8.30 -19.37
CA LYS A 13 4.73 9.44 -18.82
C LYS A 13 3.78 10.15 -17.84
N PRO A 14 4.18 10.44 -16.60
CA PRO A 14 3.33 11.12 -15.61
C PRO A 14 2.56 12.32 -16.18
N ASP A 15 3.19 13.04 -17.10
CA ASP A 15 2.69 14.27 -17.70
C ASP A 15 1.56 14.08 -18.72
N GLN A 16 1.29 12.85 -19.15
CA GLN A 16 0.29 12.57 -20.20
C GLN A 16 -1.08 12.20 -19.65
N ILE A 17 -1.17 11.66 -18.43
CA ILE A 17 -2.46 11.35 -17.80
C ILE A 17 -3.06 12.63 -17.23
N ARG A 18 -4.28 12.97 -17.68
CA ARG A 18 -4.98 14.18 -17.24
C ARG A 18 -6.15 13.82 -16.33
N PHE A 19 -6.09 14.26 -15.08
CA PHE A 19 -7.25 14.24 -14.19
C PHE A 19 -8.15 15.45 -14.43
N PRO A 20 -9.47 15.35 -14.19
CA PRO A 20 -10.34 16.51 -14.21
C PRO A 20 -9.91 17.53 -13.15
N ASP A 21 -10.13 18.83 -13.40
CA ASP A 21 -9.71 19.91 -12.49
C ASP A 21 -10.64 20.08 -11.27
N CYS A 22 -10.98 18.96 -10.65
CA CYS A 22 -11.80 18.86 -9.46
C CYS A 22 -11.33 17.67 -8.61
N CYS A 23 -11.83 17.57 -7.39
CA CYS A 23 -11.46 16.50 -6.47
C CYS A 23 -11.92 15.14 -7.01
N VAL A 24 -10.97 14.21 -7.18
CA VAL A 24 -11.28 12.86 -7.67
C VAL A 24 -12.19 12.07 -6.71
N CYS A 25 -12.18 12.40 -5.41
CA CYS A 25 -13.04 11.76 -4.43
C CYS A 25 -14.49 12.27 -4.46
N CYS A 26 -14.70 13.59 -4.48
CA CYS A 26 -16.01 14.19 -4.20
C CYS A 26 -16.51 15.18 -5.27
N GLY A 27 -15.70 15.51 -6.27
CA GLY A 27 -16.04 16.48 -7.31
C GLY A 27 -15.95 17.95 -6.91
N ALA A 28 -15.66 18.27 -5.64
CA ALA A 28 -15.46 19.65 -5.19
C ALA A 28 -14.25 20.31 -5.89
N PRO A 29 -14.15 21.65 -5.92
CA PRO A 29 -13.01 22.34 -6.53
C PRO A 29 -11.66 21.87 -5.97
N ARG A 30 -10.67 21.74 -6.85
CA ARG A 30 -9.32 21.33 -6.49
C ARG A 30 -8.67 22.37 -5.56
N GLN A 31 -8.06 21.90 -4.48
CA GLN A 31 -7.33 22.74 -3.50
C GLN A 31 -5.96 22.18 -3.14
N ALA A 32 -5.78 20.86 -3.24
CA ALA A 32 -4.54 20.16 -2.95
C ALA A 32 -4.29 19.08 -4.01
N ASN A 33 -3.07 18.52 -4.02
CA ASN A 33 -2.72 17.37 -4.83
C ASN A 33 -2.27 16.23 -3.90
N SER A 34 -2.76 15.02 -4.16
CA SER A 34 -2.24 13.80 -3.53
C SER A 34 -1.41 13.03 -4.55
N THR A 35 -0.32 12.42 -4.10
CA THR A 35 0.53 11.63 -4.98
C THR A 35 0.04 10.18 -4.98
N LEU A 36 -0.35 9.68 -6.14
CA LEU A 36 -0.57 8.25 -6.37
C LEU A 36 0.73 7.66 -6.91
N THR A 37 1.36 6.78 -6.13
CA THR A 37 2.64 6.14 -6.48
C THR A 37 2.42 4.66 -6.74
N VAL A 38 2.56 4.24 -7.99
CA VAL A 38 2.57 2.82 -8.32
C VAL A 38 4.01 2.39 -8.60
N ASN A 39 4.44 1.31 -7.96
CA ASN A 39 5.78 0.77 -8.12
C ASN A 39 5.69 -0.74 -8.29
N ARG A 40 6.36 -1.30 -9.28
CA ARG A 40 6.43 -2.75 -9.50
C ARG A 40 7.83 -3.16 -9.93
N LEU A 41 8.30 -4.28 -9.39
CA LEU A 41 9.50 -4.95 -9.88
C LEU A 41 9.12 -5.90 -11.01
N ILE A 42 9.72 -5.71 -12.19
CA ILE A 42 9.55 -6.60 -13.35
C ILE A 42 10.87 -7.22 -13.78
N MET A 43 10.80 -8.43 -14.33
CA MET A 43 11.97 -9.08 -14.94
C MET A 43 12.04 -8.72 -16.42
N ARG A 44 13.07 -7.98 -16.82
CA ARG A 44 13.32 -7.62 -18.21
C ARG A 44 14.71 -8.09 -18.61
N LYS A 45 14.82 -8.93 -19.64
CA LYS A 45 16.10 -9.45 -20.13
C LYS A 45 17.01 -10.00 -19.00
N GLN A 46 16.44 -10.80 -18.10
CA GLN A 46 17.11 -11.40 -16.93
C GLN A 46 17.58 -10.42 -15.83
N ARG A 47 17.20 -9.14 -15.89
CA ARG A 47 17.45 -8.16 -14.84
C ARG A 47 16.14 -7.74 -14.18
N GLN A 48 16.15 -7.58 -12.85
CA GLN A 48 15.05 -6.91 -12.14
C GLN A 48 15.14 -5.41 -12.37
N GLU A 49 14.10 -4.85 -12.97
CA GLU A 49 13.93 -3.41 -13.18
C GLU A 49 12.74 -2.91 -12.35
N ALA A 50 12.95 -1.85 -11.57
CA ALA A 50 11.87 -1.18 -10.85
C ALA A 50 11.18 -0.18 -11.77
N VAL A 51 9.88 -0.35 -11.97
CA VAL A 51 9.03 0.58 -12.71
C VAL A 51 8.23 1.36 -11.70
N THR A 52 8.55 2.65 -11.53
CA THR A 52 7.86 3.56 -10.61
C THR A 52 7.22 4.71 -11.38
N HIS A 53 5.93 4.91 -11.18
CA HIS A 53 5.19 6.06 -11.70
C HIS A 53 4.51 6.81 -10.56
N GLN A 54 4.56 8.13 -10.64
CA GLN A 54 3.92 9.03 -9.67
C GLN A 54 2.96 9.94 -10.41
N TYR A 55 1.73 10.05 -9.92
CA TYR A 55 0.70 10.87 -10.52
C TYR A 55 0.16 11.88 -9.50
N ALA A 56 0.06 13.14 -9.91
CA ALA A 56 -0.56 14.18 -9.09
C ALA A 56 -2.08 14.12 -9.26
N VAL A 57 -2.77 13.64 -8.22
CA VAL A 57 -4.23 13.47 -8.21
C VAL A 57 -4.87 14.68 -7.52
N PRO A 58 -5.77 15.42 -8.21
CA PRO A 58 -6.38 16.62 -7.64
C PRO A 58 -7.38 16.26 -6.54
N HIS A 59 -7.28 16.93 -5.41
CA HIS A 59 -8.13 16.72 -4.24
C HIS A 59 -8.63 18.04 -3.62
N TYR A 60 -9.77 17.92 -2.95
CA TYR A 60 -10.23 18.89 -1.96
C TYR A 60 -9.46 18.66 -0.65
N GLU A 61 -9.17 19.72 0.09
CA GLU A 61 -8.30 19.69 1.28
C GLU A 61 -8.77 18.66 2.32
N GLN A 62 -10.08 18.55 2.54
CA GLN A 62 -10.64 17.58 3.48
C GLN A 62 -10.43 16.12 3.03
N CYS A 63 -10.54 15.83 1.73
CA CYS A 63 -10.29 14.50 1.18
C CYS A 63 -8.80 14.14 1.22
N HIS A 64 -7.93 15.13 0.98
CA HIS A 64 -6.49 14.97 1.12
C HIS A 64 -6.10 14.61 2.57
N ARG A 65 -6.60 15.38 3.56
CA ARG A 65 -6.40 15.07 4.98
C ARG A 65 -6.97 13.72 5.38
N GLY A 66 -8.15 13.37 4.84
CA GLY A 66 -8.77 12.07 5.05
C GLY A 66 -7.89 10.91 4.58
N THR A 67 -7.25 11.04 3.42
CA THR A 67 -6.30 10.03 2.89
C THR A 67 -5.14 9.80 3.88
N LYS A 68 -4.51 10.88 4.35
CA LYS A 68 -3.41 10.82 5.33
C LYS A 68 -3.86 10.22 6.66
N ALA A 69 -5.04 10.60 7.14
CA ALA A 69 -5.57 10.10 8.39
C ALA A 69 -5.89 8.60 8.32
N VAL A 70 -6.48 8.13 7.22
CA VAL A 70 -6.73 6.70 6.96
C VAL A 70 -5.42 5.91 6.88
N PHE A 71 -4.41 6.45 6.18
CA PHE A 71 -3.09 5.83 6.13
C PHE A 71 -2.48 5.68 7.53
N MET A 72 -2.47 6.75 8.34
CA MET A 72 -1.92 6.71 9.70
C MET A 72 -2.72 5.79 10.64
N ALA A 73 -4.05 5.80 10.52
CA ALA A 73 -4.94 4.92 11.27
C ALA A 73 -4.69 3.43 10.97
N THR A 74 -4.06 3.13 9.84
CA THR A 74 -3.73 1.77 9.41
C THR A 74 -2.27 1.44 9.74
N PHE A 75 -1.36 2.39 9.51
CA PHE A 75 0.08 2.22 9.70
C PHE A 75 0.49 2.11 11.17
N LEU A 76 -0.06 2.95 12.04
CA LEU A 76 0.30 2.92 13.46
C LEU A 76 -0.05 1.58 14.13
N PRO A 77 -1.26 1.02 13.96
CA PRO A 77 -1.58 -0.30 14.51
C PRO A 77 -0.76 -1.42 13.90
N PHE A 78 -0.51 -1.38 12.58
CA PHE A 78 0.34 -2.38 11.91
C PHE A 78 1.75 -2.39 12.52
N LEU A 79 2.38 -1.21 12.62
CA LEU A 79 3.72 -1.05 13.19
C LEU A 79 3.75 -1.46 14.67
N ALA A 80 2.72 -1.09 15.44
CA ALA A 80 2.60 -1.47 16.85
C ALA A 80 2.50 -2.99 17.00
N GLY A 81 1.66 -3.67 16.22
CA GLY A 81 1.54 -5.12 16.22
C GLY A 81 2.88 -5.79 15.89
N PHE A 82 3.53 -5.33 14.80
CA PHE A 82 4.83 -5.84 14.37
C PHE A 82 5.89 -5.75 15.47
N LEU A 83 6.07 -4.55 16.05
CA LEU A 83 7.13 -4.30 17.02
C LEU A 83 6.86 -4.98 18.37
N LEU A 84 5.62 -4.95 18.86
CA LEU A 84 5.30 -5.49 20.18
C LEU A 84 5.39 -7.02 20.19
N ALA A 85 4.68 -7.69 19.28
CA ALA A 85 4.66 -9.15 19.27
C ALA A 85 5.93 -9.75 18.65
N GLY A 86 6.44 -9.14 17.57
CA GLY A 86 7.69 -9.58 16.95
C GLY A 86 8.90 -9.35 17.87
N GLY A 87 8.98 -8.19 18.53
CA GLY A 87 10.02 -7.89 19.50
C GLY A 87 9.98 -8.78 20.73
N LEU A 88 8.79 -9.05 21.28
CA LEU A 88 8.64 -9.97 22.41
C LEU A 88 9.06 -11.39 22.02
N THR A 89 8.63 -11.87 20.85
CA THR A 89 9.00 -13.20 20.34
C THR A 89 10.50 -13.31 20.14
N PHE A 90 11.13 -12.29 19.54
CA PHE A 90 12.59 -12.22 19.38
C PHE A 90 13.30 -12.42 20.72
N ILE A 91 12.92 -11.65 21.74
CA ILE A 91 13.55 -11.72 23.07
C ILE A 91 13.39 -13.12 23.66
N VAL A 92 12.17 -13.66 23.66
CA VAL A 92 11.88 -14.98 24.24
C VAL A 92 12.67 -16.07 23.51
N VAL A 93 12.57 -16.15 22.18
CA VAL A 93 13.22 -17.20 21.40
C VAL A 93 14.74 -17.10 21.49
N THR A 94 15.33 -15.91 21.42
CA THR A 94 16.78 -15.75 21.55
C THR A 94 17.29 -16.23 22.91
N LEU A 95 16.61 -15.89 24.02
CA LEU A 95 17.01 -16.35 25.35
C LEU A 95 16.88 -17.87 25.48
N TYR A 96 15.75 -18.45 25.07
CA TYR A 96 15.55 -19.90 25.13
C TYR A 96 16.52 -20.67 24.21
N ALA A 97 16.78 -20.17 23.00
CA ALA A 97 17.70 -20.81 22.07
C ALA A 97 19.14 -20.78 22.59
N HIS A 98 19.54 -19.67 23.21
CA HIS A 98 20.83 -19.56 23.88
C HIS A 98 20.96 -20.61 25.00
N ASP A 99 19.95 -20.72 25.86
CA ASP A 99 19.94 -21.67 26.99
C ASP A 99 19.91 -23.13 26.54
N LEU A 100 19.32 -23.43 25.38
CA LEU A 100 19.37 -24.73 24.72
C LEU A 100 20.71 -25.03 24.04
N GLY A 101 21.67 -24.10 24.11
CA GLY A 101 23.01 -24.26 23.58
C GLY A 101 23.10 -24.15 22.06
N LEU A 102 22.16 -23.48 21.37
CA LEU A 102 22.27 -23.26 19.91
C LEU A 102 23.58 -22.54 19.52
N ASP A 103 24.13 -21.75 20.44
CA ASP A 103 25.38 -21.01 20.23
C ASP A 103 26.63 -21.84 20.58
N SER A 104 26.48 -23.00 21.23
CA SER A 104 27.62 -23.88 21.58
C SER A 104 28.33 -24.48 20.36
N ASN A 105 27.60 -24.63 19.25
CA ASN A 105 28.09 -25.17 17.98
C ASN A 105 28.29 -24.09 16.91
N SER A 106 28.28 -22.80 17.29
CA SER A 106 28.36 -21.72 16.31
C SER A 106 29.80 -21.46 15.86
N ILE A 107 29.94 -21.06 14.59
CA ILE A 107 31.20 -20.51 14.08
C ILE A 107 31.47 -19.21 14.83
N ARG A 108 32.72 -19.00 15.24
CA ARG A 108 33.13 -17.81 16.01
C ARG A 108 32.62 -16.53 15.35
N GLY A 109 31.75 -15.80 16.06
CA GLY A 109 31.15 -14.54 15.59
C GLY A 109 29.74 -14.66 15.00
N ILE A 110 29.15 -15.87 14.93
CA ILE A 110 27.75 -16.08 14.54
C ILE A 110 26.93 -16.44 15.79
N ASN A 111 25.88 -15.68 16.06
CA ASN A 111 24.93 -15.95 17.14
C ASN A 111 23.68 -16.63 16.57
N ASN A 112 23.65 -17.96 16.60
CA ASN A 112 22.55 -18.76 16.05
C ASN A 112 21.23 -18.48 16.79
N SER A 113 21.29 -18.22 18.10
CA SER A 113 20.13 -17.83 18.92
C SER A 113 19.50 -16.51 18.47
N SER A 114 20.31 -15.51 18.11
CA SER A 114 19.83 -14.24 17.56
C SER A 114 19.20 -14.41 16.17
N ILE A 115 19.77 -15.29 15.33
CA ILE A 115 19.23 -15.57 14.00
C ILE A 115 17.86 -16.27 14.13
N ALA A 116 17.77 -17.29 15.00
CA ALA A 116 16.52 -18.00 15.26
C ALA A 116 15.44 -17.06 15.80
N GLY A 117 15.77 -16.26 16.83
CA GLY A 117 14.84 -15.26 17.36
C GLY A 117 14.47 -14.20 16.34
N GLY A 118 15.40 -13.80 15.48
CA GLY A 118 15.14 -12.85 14.40
C GLY A 118 14.15 -13.39 13.37
N ALA A 119 14.32 -14.65 12.95
CA ALA A 119 13.42 -15.31 12.02
C ALA A 119 12.01 -15.47 12.61
N ASP A 120 11.91 -16.03 13.82
CA ASP A 120 10.62 -16.25 14.49
C ASP A 120 9.92 -14.93 14.83
N GLY A 121 10.67 -13.96 15.34
CA GLY A 121 10.18 -12.63 15.63
C GLY A 121 9.65 -11.90 14.40
N LEU A 122 10.30 -12.05 13.24
CA LEU A 122 9.83 -11.48 11.98
C LEU A 122 8.53 -12.13 11.51
N ILE A 123 8.43 -13.46 11.55
CA ILE A 123 7.22 -14.20 11.15
C ILE A 123 6.04 -13.80 12.05
N VAL A 124 6.22 -13.87 13.38
CA VAL A 124 5.19 -13.50 14.34
C VAL A 124 4.85 -12.01 14.23
N GLY A 125 5.84 -11.16 14.02
CA GLY A 125 5.67 -9.73 13.77
C GLY A 125 4.75 -9.45 12.60
N PHE A 126 4.95 -10.09 11.44
CA PHE A 126 4.08 -9.88 10.28
C PHE A 126 2.64 -10.36 10.50
N VAL A 127 2.47 -11.54 11.10
CA VAL A 127 1.13 -12.09 11.38
C VAL A 127 0.38 -11.19 12.36
N SER A 128 1.04 -10.78 13.45
CA SER A 128 0.44 -9.90 14.46
C SER A 128 0.15 -8.50 13.92
N ALA A 129 1.03 -7.92 13.10
CA ALA A 129 0.80 -6.63 12.44
C ALA A 129 -0.51 -6.62 11.64
N PHE A 130 -0.77 -7.69 10.88
CA PHE A 130 -1.99 -7.87 10.12
C PHE A 130 -3.23 -7.98 11.02
N LEU A 131 -3.14 -8.76 12.11
CA LEU A 131 -4.24 -8.89 13.07
C LEU A 131 -4.54 -7.56 13.78
N PHE A 132 -3.52 -6.82 14.17
CA PHE A 132 -3.66 -5.51 14.81
C PHE A 132 -4.25 -4.48 13.85
N GLU A 133 -3.82 -4.47 12.59
CA GLU A 133 -4.42 -3.63 11.56
C GLU A 133 -5.91 -3.96 11.38
N GLY A 134 -6.25 -5.24 11.23
CA GLY A 134 -7.64 -5.71 11.10
C GLY A 134 -8.51 -5.30 12.29
N LEU A 135 -8.01 -5.50 13.52
CA LEU A 135 -8.70 -5.11 14.74
C LEU A 135 -8.87 -3.58 14.84
N ALA A 136 -7.81 -2.82 14.55
CA ALA A 136 -7.89 -1.36 14.55
C ALA A 136 -8.91 -0.86 13.52
N ARG A 137 -9.02 -1.48 12.35
CA ARG A 137 -10.06 -1.14 11.36
C ARG A 137 -11.47 -1.38 11.88
N LEU A 138 -11.69 -2.43 12.66
CA LEU A 138 -12.97 -2.69 13.32
C LEU A 138 -13.29 -1.61 14.36
N ILE A 139 -12.32 -1.25 15.20
CA ILE A 139 -12.46 -0.27 16.29
C ILE A 139 -12.63 1.16 15.74
N LEU A 140 -11.88 1.52 14.71
CA LEU A 140 -11.84 2.86 14.11
C LEU A 140 -12.91 3.08 13.03
N ARG A 141 -13.68 2.03 12.69
CA ARG A 141 -14.82 2.09 11.76
C ARG A 141 -15.80 3.25 12.02
N PRO A 142 -16.28 3.54 13.25
CA PRO A 142 -17.21 4.65 13.48
C PRO A 142 -16.60 6.02 13.20
N LEU A 143 -15.28 6.16 13.30
CA LEU A 143 -14.60 7.44 13.11
C LEU A 143 -14.27 7.72 11.63
N PHE A 144 -13.76 6.73 10.91
CA PHE A 144 -13.34 6.89 9.50
C PHE A 144 -14.37 6.41 8.48
N GLY A 145 -15.41 5.73 8.93
CA GLY A 145 -16.50 5.26 8.10
C GLY A 145 -16.05 4.30 6.99
N PRO A 146 -16.70 4.34 5.82
CA PRO A 146 -16.41 3.44 4.69
C PRO A 146 -15.01 3.63 4.08
N ALA A 147 -14.37 4.79 4.29
CA ALA A 147 -13.07 5.09 3.69
C ALA A 147 -11.97 4.12 4.17
N LEU A 148 -12.07 3.68 5.43
CA LEU A 148 -11.12 2.74 6.04
C LEU A 148 -11.23 1.32 5.46
N TRP A 149 -12.44 0.91 5.03
CA TRP A 149 -12.68 -0.38 4.39
C TRP A 149 -12.28 -0.39 2.91
N GLN A 150 -12.27 0.77 2.27
CA GLN A 150 -11.87 0.92 0.87
C GLN A 150 -10.37 1.01 0.70
N ALA A 151 -9.66 1.50 1.72
CA ALA A 151 -8.22 1.41 1.76
C ALA A 151 -7.80 -0.07 1.80
N PRO A 152 -6.97 -0.56 0.87
CA PRO A 152 -6.41 -1.91 0.96
C PRO A 152 -5.61 -2.06 2.25
N MET A 153 -5.46 -3.30 2.74
CA MET A 153 -4.58 -3.56 3.88
C MET A 153 -3.15 -3.19 3.56
N LEU A 154 -2.37 -2.70 4.52
CA LEU A 154 -0.98 -2.28 4.25
C LEU A 154 -0.16 -3.41 3.66
N LEU A 155 -0.35 -4.61 4.20
CA LEU A 155 0.29 -5.81 3.67
C LEU A 155 -0.10 -6.06 2.19
N ASN A 156 -1.37 -5.84 1.83
CA ASN A 156 -1.82 -5.96 0.46
C ASN A 156 -1.23 -4.86 -0.44
N GLN A 157 -1.05 -3.63 0.07
CA GLN A 157 -0.37 -2.57 -0.68
C GLN A 157 1.08 -2.94 -0.98
N PHE A 158 1.79 -3.55 -0.01
CA PHE A 158 3.16 -4.03 -0.20
C PHE A 158 3.27 -5.15 -1.24
N PHE A 159 2.28 -6.04 -1.34
CA PHE A 159 2.33 -7.19 -2.27
C PHE A 159 1.67 -6.97 -3.63
N GLN A 160 0.65 -6.09 -3.70
CA GLN A 160 -0.15 -5.90 -4.91
C GLN A 160 0.32 -4.73 -5.76
N ASP A 161 1.40 -4.04 -5.36
CA ASP A 161 1.92 -2.86 -6.07
C ASP A 161 0.81 -1.82 -6.30
N ALA A 162 -0.09 -1.73 -5.32
CA ALA A 162 -1.32 -0.94 -5.40
C ALA A 162 -1.24 0.21 -4.40
N ASP A 163 -1.54 1.41 -4.88
CA ASP A 163 -1.62 2.61 -4.05
C ASP A 163 -3.04 3.17 -4.06
N TYR A 164 -3.42 3.74 -2.93
CA TYR A 164 -4.76 4.24 -2.69
C TYR A 164 -4.70 5.69 -2.23
N VAL A 165 -5.43 6.53 -2.95
CA VAL A 165 -5.77 7.88 -2.52
C VAL A 165 -7.30 7.99 -2.45
N ALA A 166 -7.85 8.92 -1.66
CA ALA A 166 -9.30 8.99 -1.48
C ALA A 166 -10.07 8.99 -2.82
N GLY A 167 -10.88 7.96 -3.05
CA GLY A 167 -11.70 7.83 -4.26
C GLY A 167 -11.01 7.27 -5.51
N LEU A 168 -9.71 6.94 -5.44
CA LEU A 168 -8.94 6.37 -6.55
C LEU A 168 -7.96 5.30 -6.07
N LEU A 169 -8.04 4.13 -6.68
CA LEU A 169 -7.07 3.04 -6.51
C LEU A 169 -6.25 2.91 -7.79
N GLY A 170 -4.92 2.91 -7.66
CA GLY A 170 -3.99 2.68 -8.77
C GLY A 170 -3.27 1.35 -8.60
N ARG A 171 -3.17 0.55 -9.66
CA ARG A 171 -2.42 -0.71 -9.68
C ARG A 171 -1.74 -0.90 -11.03
N LEU A 172 -0.57 -1.52 -11.04
CA LEU A 172 0.06 -1.99 -12.29
C LEU A 172 -0.37 -3.41 -12.62
N ASP A 173 -0.61 -3.70 -13.89
CA ASP A 173 -0.82 -5.08 -14.34
C ASP A 173 0.46 -5.94 -14.11
N PRO A 174 0.36 -7.28 -14.16
CA PRO A 174 1.50 -8.17 -13.88
C PRO A 174 2.74 -7.93 -14.74
N LYS A 175 2.54 -7.38 -15.94
CA LYS A 175 3.61 -7.10 -16.90
C LYS A 175 4.13 -5.67 -16.80
N ALA A 176 3.54 -4.83 -15.93
CA ALA A 176 3.73 -3.38 -15.93
C ALA A 176 3.73 -2.81 -17.34
N THR A 177 2.71 -3.17 -18.12
CA THR A 177 2.39 -2.55 -19.42
C THR A 177 1.14 -1.68 -19.33
N HIS A 178 0.29 -1.88 -18.32
CA HIS A 178 -0.91 -1.08 -18.10
C HIS A 178 -1.01 -0.59 -16.65
N LEU A 179 -1.41 0.67 -16.51
CA LEU A 179 -1.89 1.24 -15.26
C LEU A 179 -3.40 1.01 -15.18
N LEU A 180 -3.85 0.29 -14.17
CA LEU A 180 -5.24 0.14 -13.81
C LEU A 180 -5.62 1.23 -12.79
N LEU A 181 -6.57 2.08 -13.15
CA LEU A 181 -7.15 3.09 -12.27
C LEU A 181 -8.61 2.75 -11.99
N THR A 182 -8.95 2.53 -10.72
CA THR A 182 -10.32 2.27 -10.28
C THR A 182 -10.86 3.47 -9.54
N PHE A 183 -11.87 4.11 -10.14
CA PHE A 183 -12.56 5.28 -9.60
C PHE A 183 -13.77 4.86 -8.79
N LYS A 184 -13.95 5.51 -7.64
CA LYS A 184 -15.15 5.32 -6.82
C LYS A 184 -16.33 6.17 -7.28
N ASN A 185 -16.07 7.33 -7.85
CA ASN A 185 -17.08 8.29 -8.29
C ASN A 185 -17.30 8.15 -9.81
N ASP A 186 -18.52 7.81 -10.21
CA ASP A 186 -18.89 7.54 -11.61
C ASP A 186 -18.79 8.79 -12.49
N ASP A 187 -19.12 9.98 -11.97
CA ASP A 187 -19.04 11.25 -12.71
C ASP A 187 -17.58 11.60 -13.01
N ILE A 188 -16.70 11.38 -12.03
CA ILE A 188 -15.27 11.60 -12.17
C ILE A 188 -14.65 10.59 -13.13
N ALA A 189 -15.07 9.33 -13.07
CA ALA A 189 -14.65 8.28 -13.99
C ALA A 189 -14.97 8.65 -15.45
N GLU A 190 -16.19 9.15 -15.70
CA GLU A 190 -16.61 9.59 -17.04
C GLU A 190 -15.86 10.84 -17.51
N ALA A 191 -15.66 11.82 -16.62
CA ALA A 191 -14.84 13.00 -16.92
C ALA A 191 -13.40 12.61 -17.25
N PHE A 192 -12.82 11.68 -16.49
CA PHE A 192 -11.48 11.15 -16.73
C PHE A 192 -11.39 10.45 -18.08
N GLN A 193 -12.35 9.61 -18.45
CA GLN A 193 -12.37 8.92 -19.74
C GLN A 193 -12.43 9.90 -20.92
N LYS A 194 -13.22 10.97 -20.81
CA LYS A 194 -13.29 12.03 -21.83
C LYS A 194 -11.96 12.75 -22.03
N LEU A 195 -11.18 12.94 -20.96
CA LEU A 195 -9.86 13.57 -21.01
C LEU A 195 -8.76 12.62 -21.50
N ASN A 196 -8.97 11.31 -21.37
CA ASN A 196 -7.98 10.28 -21.70
C ASN A 196 -8.62 9.23 -22.62
N PRO A 197 -8.81 9.52 -23.92
CA PRO A 197 -9.49 8.62 -24.85
C PRO A 197 -8.75 7.29 -25.07
N ALA A 198 -7.47 7.21 -24.71
CA ALA A 198 -6.69 5.97 -24.72
C ALA A 198 -7.02 5.04 -23.53
N ALA A 199 -7.70 5.54 -22.50
CA ALA A 199 -8.11 4.75 -21.35
C ALA A 199 -9.28 3.83 -21.73
N ARG A 200 -9.06 2.52 -21.63
CA ARG A 200 -10.07 1.50 -21.94
C ARG A 200 -10.75 1.05 -20.65
N PRO A 201 -12.08 0.85 -20.63
CA PRO A 201 -12.72 0.21 -19.48
C PRO A 201 -12.15 -1.20 -19.26
N ASP A 202 -11.90 -1.54 -18.00
CA ASP A 202 -11.48 -2.88 -17.54
C ASP A 202 -12.68 -3.83 -17.40
#